data_AF-A0A067DIJ7-F1
#
_entry.id   AF-A0A067DIJ7-F1
#
_cell.length_a   1.000
_cell.length_b   1.000
_cell.length_c   1.000
_cell.angle_alpha   90.00
_cell.angle_beta   90.00
_cell.angle_gamma   90.00
#
_symmetry.space_group_name_H-M   'P 1'
#
loop_
_entity.id
_entity.type
_entity.pdbx_description
1 polymer ?
#
loop_
_entity_poly.entity_id
_entity_poly.type
_entity_poly.pdbx_seq_one_letter_code
_entity_poly.pdbx_strand_id
1 'polypeptide(L)'
;SLDLLDFSTDELSWSIFVSQNPTGKPLLNGSGDLSSDLRTWLSAALINQETCIDGFDGTNSIVKGVVSSSLNEISLSVQELLTMVHPSPNQWSNGFSHNNSGGKGRDGRGKSSGQFPYWFKREDRKFLLVNGVQGDVVVATDGTGNFTKIMDVVLAAEDYNMKRFVIYIKRGVYKDSYVLIFFIL
;
A
#
# COMPACT_ATOMS: atom_id res chain seq x y z
N SER A 1 19.60 3.81 8.81
CA SER A 1 18.78 4.23 9.97
C SER A 1 18.47 5.72 9.89
N LEU A 2 19.47 6.59 9.66
CA LEU A 2 19.25 8.03 9.49
C LEU A 2 18.30 8.37 8.33
N ASP A 3 18.44 7.71 7.18
CA ASP A 3 17.57 7.95 6.03
C ASP A 3 16.08 7.67 6.35
N LEU A 4 15.78 6.66 7.18
CA LEU A 4 14.41 6.36 7.62
C LEU A 4 13.82 7.47 8.51
N LEU A 5 14.66 8.16 9.27
CA LEU A 5 14.24 9.30 10.07
C LEU A 5 14.00 10.54 9.22
N ASP A 6 14.78 10.73 8.15
CA ASP A 6 14.54 11.78 7.16
C ASP A 6 13.22 11.56 6.42
N PHE A 7 12.94 10.32 5.98
CA PHE A 7 11.63 9.96 5.41
C PHE A 7 10.49 10.21 6.39
N SER A 8 10.65 9.78 7.65
CA SER A 8 9.67 10.05 8.73
C SER A 8 9.38 11.54 8.90
N THR A 9 10.41 12.37 8.75
CA THR A 9 10.28 13.83 8.87
C THR A 9 9.44 14.40 7.73
N ASP A 10 9.67 13.94 6.50
CA ASP A 10 8.88 14.35 5.33
C ASP A 10 7.42 13.92 5.45
N GLU A 11 7.17 12.67 5.85
CA GLU A 11 5.82 12.11 6.02
C GLU A 11 5.01 12.85 7.10
N LEU A 12 5.67 13.19 8.22
CA LEU A 12 5.07 14.00 9.28
C LEU A 12 4.83 15.45 8.82
N SER A 13 5.77 16.02 8.07
CA SER A 13 5.64 17.38 7.50
C SER A 13 4.43 17.47 6.56
N TRP A 14 4.23 16.47 5.69
CA TRP A 14 3.06 16.39 4.83
C TRP A 14 1.77 16.25 5.63
N SER A 15 1.77 15.41 6.66
CA SER A 15 0.64 15.22 7.56
C SER A 15 0.22 16.54 8.24
N ILE A 16 1.19 17.30 8.75
CA ILE A 16 0.95 18.62 9.35
C ILE A 16 0.39 19.59 8.31
N PHE A 17 0.99 19.64 7.12
CA PHE A 17 0.58 20.56 6.06
C PHE A 17 -0.88 20.35 5.65
N VAL A 18 -1.28 19.10 5.38
CA VAL A 18 -2.66 18.80 4.96
C VAL A 18 -3.66 18.95 6.10
N SER A 19 -3.26 18.67 7.35
CA SER A 19 -4.11 18.89 8.52
C SER A 19 -4.41 20.37 8.73
N GLN A 20 -3.47 21.26 8.42
CA GLN A 20 -3.67 22.71 8.50
C GLN A 20 -4.45 23.28 7.30
N ASN A 21 -4.46 22.56 6.18
CA ASN A 21 -5.07 22.99 4.92
C ASN A 21 -6.04 21.93 4.38
N PRO A 22 -7.12 21.57 5.11
CA PRO A 22 -7.97 20.44 4.76
C PRO A 22 -8.76 20.62 3.45
N THR A 23 -8.95 21.86 3.00
CA THR A 23 -9.58 22.20 1.70
C THR A 23 -8.56 22.71 0.67
N GLY A 24 -7.26 22.55 0.96
CA GLY A 24 -6.17 22.96 0.10
C GLY A 24 -6.09 22.11 -1.18
N LYS A 25 -5.23 22.51 -2.11
CA LYS A 25 -4.92 21.67 -3.26
C LYS A 25 -4.27 20.36 -2.78
N PRO A 26 -4.62 19.20 -3.35
CA PRO A 26 -3.92 17.96 -3.08
C PRO A 26 -2.41 18.12 -3.27
N LEU A 27 -1.63 17.57 -2.34
CA LEU A 27 -0.19 17.47 -2.53
C LEU A 27 0.13 16.52 -3.69
N LEU A 28 1.29 16.71 -4.33
CA LEU A 28 1.71 15.85 -5.45
C LEU A 28 1.91 14.39 -5.04
N ASN A 29 2.22 14.14 -3.77
CA ASN A 29 2.40 12.83 -3.14
C ASN A 29 1.13 12.32 -2.44
N GLY A 30 0.01 13.05 -2.53
CA GLY A 30 -1.27 12.70 -1.93
C GLY A 30 -2.25 12.15 -2.96
N SER A 31 -3.17 11.31 -2.50
CA SER A 31 -4.30 10.82 -3.26
C SER A 31 -5.40 11.88 -3.44
N GLY A 32 -5.38 12.93 -2.62
CA GLY A 32 -6.41 13.96 -2.59
C GLY A 32 -7.59 13.62 -1.66
N ASP A 33 -7.56 12.46 -1.01
CA ASP A 33 -8.43 12.16 0.14
C ASP A 33 -7.63 12.36 1.44
N LEU A 34 -8.02 13.39 2.20
CA LEU A 34 -7.30 13.82 3.40
C LEU A 34 -7.12 12.68 4.42
N SER A 35 -8.16 11.89 4.65
CA SER A 35 -8.12 10.79 5.63
C SER A 35 -7.18 9.68 5.19
N SER A 36 -7.26 9.29 3.92
CA SER A 36 -6.38 8.29 3.31
C SER A 36 -4.92 8.75 3.32
N ASP A 37 -4.66 10.01 2.97
CA ASP A 37 -3.32 10.58 2.92
C ASP A 37 -2.69 10.66 4.33
N LEU A 38 -3.44 11.19 5.31
CA LEU A 38 -3.00 11.21 6.71
C LEU A 38 -2.72 9.81 7.26
N ARG A 39 -3.62 8.84 7.02
CA ARG A 39 -3.40 7.45 7.43
C ARG A 39 -2.16 6.85 6.79
N THR A 40 -1.93 7.13 5.51
CA THR A 40 -0.80 6.58 4.76
C THR A 40 0.51 7.11 5.32
N TRP A 41 0.66 8.44 5.43
CA TRP A 41 1.91 9.04 5.88
C TRP A 41 2.21 8.78 7.36
N LEU A 42 1.20 8.83 8.23
CA LEU A 42 1.39 8.49 9.64
C LEU A 42 1.75 7.01 9.83
N SER A 43 1.17 6.09 9.04
CA SER A 43 1.54 4.67 9.10
C SER A 43 2.96 4.43 8.57
N ALA A 44 3.37 5.13 7.51
CA ALA A 44 4.73 5.05 6.97
C ALA A 44 5.77 5.53 8.00
N ALA A 45 5.55 6.69 8.62
CA ALA A 45 6.42 7.23 9.65
C ALA A 45 6.58 6.27 10.86
N LEU A 46 5.50 5.58 11.24
CA LEU A 46 5.53 4.58 12.31
C LEU A 46 6.40 3.36 11.93
N ILE A 47 6.21 2.80 10.74
CA ILE A 47 6.98 1.65 10.25
C ILE A 47 8.47 2.01 10.07
N ASN A 48 8.76 3.23 9.61
CA ASN A 48 10.11 3.74 9.46
C ASN A 48 10.84 3.79 10.82
N GLN A 49 10.14 4.15 11.90
CA GLN A 49 10.69 4.15 13.26
C GLN A 49 10.98 2.73 13.76
N GLU A 50 10.05 1.79 13.57
CA GLU A 50 10.25 0.37 13.92
C GLU A 50 11.45 -0.22 13.19
N THR A 51 11.50 -0.04 11.87
CA THR A 51 12.62 -0.52 11.03
C THR A 51 13.95 0.15 11.40
N CYS A 52 13.90 1.42 11.81
CA CYS A 52 15.09 2.14 12.28
C CYS A 52 15.66 1.51 13.56
N ILE A 53 14.80 1.12 14.52
CA ILE A 53 15.19 0.41 15.75
C ILE A 53 15.83 -0.94 15.42
N ASP A 54 15.22 -1.71 14.52
CA ASP A 54 15.75 -3.01 14.07
C ASP A 54 17.13 -2.88 13.43
N GLY A 55 17.42 -1.75 12.78
CA GLY A 55 18.73 -1.42 12.24
C GLY A 55 19.85 -1.30 13.28
N PHE A 56 19.53 -1.27 14.58
CA PHE A 56 20.52 -1.30 15.67
C PHE A 56 20.73 -2.69 16.27
N ASP A 57 20.11 -3.75 15.72
CA ASP A 57 20.39 -5.11 16.13
C ASP A 57 21.88 -5.47 15.96
N GLY A 58 22.45 -6.12 16.98
CA GLY A 58 23.87 -6.47 17.03
C GLY A 58 24.82 -5.31 17.42
N THR A 59 24.30 -4.11 17.66
CA THR A 59 25.09 -2.99 18.21
C THR A 59 25.13 -3.00 19.74
N ASN A 60 25.83 -2.03 20.34
CA ASN A 60 25.89 -1.87 21.79
C ASN A 60 24.49 -1.71 22.40
N SER A 61 24.16 -2.51 23.42
CA SER A 61 22.83 -2.55 24.03
C SER A 61 22.38 -1.23 24.65
N ILE A 62 23.32 -0.39 25.11
CA ILE A 62 23.03 0.93 25.66
C ILE A 62 22.61 1.87 24.52
N VAL A 63 23.35 1.86 23.41
CA VAL A 63 23.03 2.70 22.23
C VAL A 63 21.67 2.31 21.66
N LYS A 64 21.43 0.99 21.46
CA LYS A 64 20.11 0.50 21.04
C LYS A 64 19.02 0.90 22.03
N GLY A 65 19.26 0.76 23.34
CA GLY A 65 18.29 1.11 24.38
C GLY A 65 17.89 2.58 24.39
N VAL A 66 18.86 3.50 24.24
CA VAL A 66 18.61 4.94 24.19
C VAL A 66 17.81 5.30 22.93
N VAL A 67 18.20 4.78 21.76
CA VAL A 67 17.51 5.06 20.49
C VAL A 67 16.09 4.48 20.51
N SER A 68 15.94 3.23 20.96
CA SER A 68 14.63 2.56 21.03
C SER A 68 13.68 3.31 21.96
N SER A 69 14.16 3.77 23.11
CA SER A 69 13.33 4.52 24.06
C SER A 69 12.81 5.82 23.43
N SER A 70 13.70 6.61 22.81
CA SER A 70 13.31 7.86 22.15
C SER A 70 12.34 7.64 20.98
N LEU A 71 12.60 6.65 20.14
CA LEU A 71 11.75 6.36 18.98
C LEU A 71 10.39 5.79 19.40
N ASN A 72 10.33 4.98 20.46
CA ASN A 72 9.06 4.46 20.98
C ASN A 72 8.12 5.58 21.47
N GLU A 73 8.65 6.63 22.11
CA GLU A 73 7.83 7.79 22.52
C GLU A 73 7.22 8.52 21.31
N ILE A 74 8.00 8.65 20.23
CA ILE A 74 7.49 9.22 18.97
C ILE A 74 6.45 8.29 18.36
N SER A 75 6.70 6.99 18.34
CA SER A 75 5.77 5.98 17.81
C SER A 75 4.43 6.03 18.53
N LEU A 76 4.42 6.16 19.86
CA LEU A 76 3.20 6.32 20.65
C LEU A 76 2.43 7.59 20.26
N SER A 77 3.14 8.69 20.06
CA SER A 77 2.52 9.96 19.62
C SER A 77 1.89 9.83 18.24
N VAL A 78 2.58 9.18 17.29
CA VAL A 78 2.06 8.93 15.93
C VAL A 78 0.86 7.98 15.96
N GLN A 79 0.88 6.96 16.81
CA GLN A 79 -0.25 6.06 17.03
C GLN A 79 -1.47 6.81 17.55
N GLU A 80 -1.30 7.72 18.51
CA GLU A 80 -2.38 8.57 19.02
C GLU A 80 -3.02 9.39 17.89
N LEU A 81 -2.19 10.04 17.06
CA LEU A 81 -2.68 10.78 15.89
C LEU A 81 -3.44 9.89 14.90
N LEU A 82 -2.97 8.67 14.63
CA LEU A 82 -3.67 7.70 13.77
C LEU A 82 -5.07 7.36 14.30
N THR A 83 -5.26 7.30 15.61
CA THR A 83 -6.59 7.05 16.19
C THR A 83 -7.57 8.20 15.95
N MET A 84 -7.06 9.42 15.78
CA MET A 84 -7.87 10.61 15.47
C MET A 84 -8.24 10.69 13.98
N VAL A 85 -7.52 9.98 13.10
CA VAL A 85 -7.83 9.96 11.67
C VAL A 85 -8.93 8.94 11.37
N HIS A 86 -10.17 9.42 11.35
CA HIS A 86 -11.32 8.60 10.98
C HIS A 86 -11.24 8.17 9.50
N PRO A 87 -11.49 6.90 9.17
CA PRO A 87 -11.56 6.46 7.78
C PRO A 87 -12.59 7.29 7.01
N SER A 88 -12.21 7.77 5.83
CA SER A 88 -13.16 8.38 4.89
C SER A 88 -14.32 7.40 4.67
N PRO A 89 -15.60 7.81 4.82
CA PRO A 89 -16.74 6.96 4.55
C PRO A 89 -16.62 6.43 3.13
N ASN A 90 -16.25 5.17 3.06
CA ASN A 90 -16.02 4.36 1.88
C ASN A 90 -16.79 4.86 0.65
N GLN A 91 -16.09 5.45 -0.33
CA GLN A 91 -16.54 5.39 -1.72
C GLN A 91 -16.52 3.94 -2.26
N TRP A 92 -15.98 3.00 -1.47
CA TRP A 92 -16.00 1.55 -1.72
C TRP A 92 -17.39 0.91 -1.55
N SER A 93 -18.37 1.56 -0.90
CA SER A 93 -19.69 0.92 -0.64
C SER A 93 -20.70 1.01 -1.79
N ASN A 94 -20.42 1.69 -2.90
CA ASN A 94 -21.35 1.75 -4.05
C ASN A 94 -21.11 0.70 -5.14
N GLY A 95 -20.30 -0.34 -4.89
CA GLY A 95 -20.01 -1.41 -5.86
C GLY A 95 -20.90 -2.65 -5.81
N PHE A 96 -21.74 -2.81 -4.79
CA PHE A 96 -22.50 -4.06 -4.59
C PHE A 96 -24.01 -3.87 -4.38
N SER A 97 -24.56 -2.68 -4.64
CA SER A 97 -26.02 -2.49 -4.59
C SER A 97 -26.65 -2.85 -5.93
N HIS A 98 -27.16 -4.08 -6.02
CA HIS A 98 -27.92 -4.61 -7.15
C HIS A 98 -29.33 -4.00 -7.16
N ASN A 99 -29.46 -2.70 -7.48
CA ASN A 99 -30.76 -2.10 -7.73
C ASN A 99 -31.12 -2.27 -9.21
N ASN A 100 -31.89 -3.32 -9.46
CA ASN A 100 -32.50 -3.62 -10.73
C ASN A 100 -33.69 -2.68 -10.94
N SER A 101 -33.45 -1.48 -11.48
CA SER A 101 -34.51 -0.59 -11.96
C SER A 101 -34.22 -0.22 -13.41
N GLY A 102 -34.99 -0.83 -14.31
CA GLY A 102 -34.82 -0.75 -15.75
C GLY A 102 -34.97 0.67 -16.30
N GLY A 103 -34.01 1.07 -17.13
CA GLY A 103 -34.08 2.24 -18.00
C GLY A 103 -33.44 1.90 -19.34
N LYS A 104 -34.23 1.90 -20.41
CA LYS A 104 -33.83 1.62 -21.80
C LYS A 104 -32.79 2.65 -22.29
N GLY A 105 -31.66 2.20 -22.81
CA GLY A 105 -30.70 3.05 -23.52
C GLY A 105 -29.51 2.28 -24.09
N ARG A 106 -29.62 1.92 -25.36
CA ARG A 106 -28.61 1.49 -26.35
C ARG A 106 -27.13 1.59 -25.92
N ASP A 107 -26.46 0.45 -25.75
CA ASP A 107 -25.32 0.00 -26.58
C ASP A 107 -24.66 -1.24 -25.96
N GLY A 108 -24.51 -2.28 -26.78
CA GLY A 108 -24.02 -3.58 -26.36
C GLY A 108 -22.51 -3.58 -26.08
N ARG A 109 -22.15 -3.99 -24.86
CA ARG A 109 -20.97 -4.81 -24.51
C ARG A 109 -20.99 -5.03 -23.00
N GLY A 110 -21.42 -6.22 -22.58
CA GLY A 110 -21.32 -6.63 -21.18
C GLY A 110 -19.87 -6.54 -20.70
N LYS A 111 -19.65 -5.84 -19.59
CA LYS A 111 -18.40 -5.90 -18.83
C LYS A 111 -18.74 -5.84 -17.34
N SER A 112 -18.41 -6.92 -16.65
CA SER A 112 -18.38 -6.99 -15.19
C SER A 112 -17.46 -5.87 -14.68
N SER A 113 -18.06 -4.82 -14.14
CA SER A 113 -17.33 -3.77 -13.46
C SER A 113 -16.95 -4.24 -12.06
N GLY A 114 -15.93 -5.10 -11.98
CA GLY A 114 -15.12 -5.17 -10.76
C GLY A 114 -14.48 -3.79 -10.58
N GLN A 115 -14.90 -3.05 -9.58
CA GLN A 115 -14.37 -1.72 -9.30
C GLN A 115 -12.89 -1.87 -8.92
N PHE A 116 -12.00 -1.40 -9.78
CA PHE A 116 -10.58 -1.30 -9.47
C PHE A 116 -10.33 -0.08 -8.58
N PRO A 117 -9.34 -0.13 -7.66
CA PRO A 117 -8.95 1.03 -6.85
C PRO A 117 -8.59 2.25 -7.71
N TYR A 118 -8.75 3.45 -7.16
CA TYR A 118 -8.51 4.71 -7.88
C TYR A 118 -7.05 4.89 -8.32
N TRP A 119 -6.09 4.32 -7.57
CA TRP A 119 -4.66 4.32 -7.88
C TRP A 119 -4.30 3.39 -9.06
N PHE A 120 -5.24 2.57 -9.52
CA PHE A 120 -5.03 1.63 -10.61
C PHE A 120 -5.44 2.26 -11.95
N LYS A 121 -4.44 2.61 -12.77
CA LYS A 121 -4.64 3.37 -14.03
C LYS A 121 -5.54 2.64 -15.01
N ARG A 122 -6.22 3.40 -15.88
CA ARG A 122 -7.17 2.83 -16.84
C ARG A 122 -6.50 1.88 -17.84
N GLU A 123 -5.28 2.18 -18.28
CA GLU A 123 -4.51 1.27 -19.12
C GLU A 123 -4.27 -0.07 -18.43
N ASP A 124 -3.92 -0.04 -17.13
CA ASP A 124 -3.61 -1.22 -16.33
C ASP A 124 -4.85 -2.10 -16.09
N ARG A 125 -6.02 -1.46 -15.90
CA ARG A 125 -7.32 -2.14 -15.84
C ARG A 125 -7.60 -2.93 -17.10
N LYS A 126 -7.27 -2.38 -18.26
CA LYS A 126 -7.52 -3.02 -19.55
C LYS A 126 -6.70 -4.31 -19.68
N PHE A 127 -5.50 -4.38 -19.11
CA PHE A 127 -4.72 -5.61 -19.06
C PHE A 127 -5.35 -6.66 -18.16
N LEU A 128 -5.76 -6.31 -16.93
CA LEU A 128 -6.40 -7.26 -16.00
C LEU A 128 -7.79 -7.75 -16.44
N LEU A 129 -8.49 -6.97 -17.27
CA LEU A 129 -9.82 -7.31 -17.80
C LEU A 129 -9.79 -8.10 -19.11
N VAL A 130 -8.62 -8.27 -19.73
CA VAL A 130 -8.46 -9.17 -20.87
C VAL A 130 -8.13 -10.54 -20.33
N ASN A 131 -8.94 -11.55 -20.66
CA ASN A 131 -8.67 -12.94 -20.31
C ASN A 131 -7.25 -13.31 -20.75
N GLY A 132 -6.41 -13.72 -19.79
CA GLY A 132 -5.06 -14.17 -20.05
C GLY A 132 -3.99 -13.09 -19.93
N VAL A 133 -3.90 -12.40 -18.79
CA VAL A 133 -2.64 -11.74 -18.42
C VAL A 133 -1.60 -12.84 -18.26
N GLN A 134 -0.71 -12.94 -19.23
CA GLN A 134 0.50 -13.75 -19.11
C GLN A 134 1.38 -13.02 -18.09
N GLY A 135 1.27 -13.43 -16.83
CA GLY A 135 2.22 -12.98 -15.81
C GLY A 135 3.62 -13.40 -16.22
N ASP A 136 4.60 -12.57 -15.89
CA ASP A 136 6.01 -12.92 -16.09
C ASP A 136 6.37 -14.17 -15.27
N VAL A 137 5.70 -14.34 -14.13
CA VAL A 137 5.82 -15.48 -13.22
C VAL A 137 4.49 -15.86 -12.59
N VAL A 138 4.30 -17.16 -12.29
CA VAL A 138 3.10 -17.71 -11.64
C VAL A 138 3.45 -18.28 -10.27
N VAL A 139 2.65 -17.94 -9.26
CA VAL A 139 2.75 -18.51 -7.91
C VAL A 139 1.55 -19.43 -7.67
N ALA A 140 1.80 -20.68 -7.27
CA ALA A 140 0.76 -21.69 -7.07
C ALA A 140 1.12 -22.68 -5.96
N THR A 141 0.26 -22.80 -4.94
CA THR A 141 0.49 -23.74 -3.82
C THR A 141 0.39 -25.21 -4.21
N ASP A 142 -0.26 -25.50 -5.34
CA ASP A 142 -0.42 -26.86 -5.90
C ASP A 142 0.78 -27.32 -6.74
N GLY A 143 1.83 -26.48 -6.84
CA GLY A 143 3.04 -26.77 -7.63
C GLY A 143 2.87 -26.54 -9.13
N THR A 144 1.73 -26.04 -9.60
CA THR A 144 1.47 -25.79 -11.04
C THR A 144 1.93 -24.40 -11.51
N GLY A 145 2.84 -23.77 -10.77
CA GLY A 145 3.42 -22.45 -11.05
C GLY A 145 4.95 -22.48 -10.95
N ASN A 146 5.58 -21.33 -11.16
CA ASN A 146 7.03 -21.15 -11.00
C ASN A 146 7.45 -21.20 -9.53
N PHE A 147 6.62 -20.65 -8.64
CA PHE A 147 6.88 -20.58 -7.20
C PHE A 147 5.70 -21.11 -6.39
N THR A 148 5.95 -21.63 -5.20
CA THR A 148 4.91 -22.04 -4.24
C THR A 148 4.67 -21.01 -3.15
N LYS A 149 5.65 -20.13 -2.92
CA LYS A 149 5.66 -19.08 -1.91
C LYS A 149 5.67 -17.69 -2.54
N ILE A 150 5.04 -16.74 -1.86
CA ILE A 150 4.98 -15.34 -2.32
C ILE A 150 6.34 -14.66 -2.12
N MET A 151 7.02 -14.90 -0.99
CA MET A 151 8.30 -14.26 -0.74
C MET A 151 9.40 -14.69 -1.73
N ASP A 152 9.40 -15.96 -2.13
CA ASP A 152 10.38 -16.47 -3.10
C ASP A 152 10.30 -15.74 -4.45
N VAL A 153 9.08 -15.40 -4.89
CA VAL A 153 8.90 -14.65 -6.15
C VAL A 153 9.28 -13.17 -6.00
N VAL A 154 9.07 -12.58 -4.81
CA VAL A 154 9.48 -11.19 -4.54
C VAL A 154 11.00 -11.08 -4.53
N LEU A 155 11.70 -12.03 -3.89
CA LEU A 155 13.16 -12.09 -3.88
C LEU A 155 13.73 -12.38 -5.28
N ALA A 156 13.06 -13.21 -6.08
CA ALA A 156 13.46 -13.48 -7.46
C ALA A 156 13.18 -12.32 -8.42
N ALA A 157 12.31 -11.38 -8.04
CA ALA A 157 12.01 -10.19 -8.84
C ALA A 157 13.10 -9.11 -8.75
N GLU A 158 14.13 -9.32 -7.93
CA GLU A 158 15.30 -8.44 -7.86
C GLU A 158 16.17 -8.58 -9.12
N ASP A 159 15.83 -7.79 -10.12
CA ASP A 159 16.80 -7.19 -11.04
C ASP A 159 16.22 -5.83 -11.47
N TYR A 160 16.95 -4.75 -11.15
CA TYR A 160 16.60 -3.32 -11.32
C TYR A 160 16.25 -2.93 -12.76
N ASN A 161 15.08 -3.35 -13.24
CA ASN A 161 14.55 -2.95 -14.52
C ASN A 161 13.35 -2.03 -14.28
N MET A 162 13.36 -0.84 -14.87
CA MET A 162 12.21 0.09 -14.88
C MET A 162 10.99 -0.46 -15.65
N LYS A 163 10.97 -1.76 -15.96
CA LYS A 163 9.88 -2.46 -16.62
C LYS A 163 8.98 -3.07 -15.55
N ARG A 164 7.68 -2.93 -15.77
CA ARG A 164 6.66 -3.59 -14.96
C ARG A 164 6.90 -5.11 -14.95
N PHE A 165 6.96 -5.68 -13.75
CA PHE A 165 7.00 -7.12 -13.50
C PHE A 165 5.65 -7.57 -12.94
N VAL A 166 5.00 -8.54 -13.58
CA VAL A 166 3.64 -8.99 -13.28
C VAL A 166 3.66 -10.39 -12.66
N ILE A 167 3.31 -10.47 -11.38
CA ILE A 167 3.19 -11.73 -10.64
C ILE A 167 1.74 -12.21 -10.67
N TYR A 168 1.49 -13.41 -11.20
CA TYR A 168 0.17 -14.04 -11.21
C TYR A 168 0.03 -15.06 -10.08
N ILE A 169 -0.82 -14.77 -9.09
CA ILE A 169 -1.05 -15.65 -7.94
C ILE A 169 -2.32 -16.46 -8.16
N LYS A 170 -2.19 -17.79 -8.23
CA LYS A 170 -3.34 -18.71 -8.31
C LYS A 170 -4.12 -18.70 -6.98
N ARG A 171 -5.38 -19.13 -7.04
CA ARG A 171 -6.17 -19.32 -5.84
C ARG A 171 -5.49 -20.37 -4.94
N GLY A 172 -5.19 -19.98 -3.70
CA GLY A 172 -4.55 -20.85 -2.72
C GLY A 172 -4.43 -20.16 -1.36
N VAL A 173 -4.04 -20.93 -0.34
CA VAL A 173 -3.74 -20.40 1.00
C VAL A 173 -2.22 -20.31 1.14
N TYR A 174 -1.69 -19.09 1.17
CA TYR A 174 -0.27 -18.81 1.27
C TYR A 174 0.07 -18.38 2.70
N LYS A 175 0.92 -19.17 3.38
CA LYS A 175 1.22 -18.94 4.81
C LYS A 175 2.31 -17.90 5.06
N ASP A 176 3.02 -17.44 4.03
CA ASP A 176 4.13 -16.48 4.13
C ASP A 176 3.64 -15.01 4.14
N SER A 177 2.52 -14.71 4.81
CA SER A 177 1.80 -13.44 4.68
C SER A 177 2.43 -12.28 5.45
N TYR A 178 3.56 -11.80 4.99
CA TYR A 178 3.99 -10.41 5.17
C TYR A 178 4.47 -9.88 3.82
N VAL A 179 3.53 -9.47 2.96
CA VAL A 179 3.87 -8.67 1.79
C VAL A 179 3.92 -7.21 2.26
N LEU A 180 5.10 -6.76 2.71
CA LEU A 180 5.38 -5.33 2.79
C LEU A 180 5.48 -4.83 1.35
N ILE A 181 4.36 -4.39 0.79
CA ILE A 181 4.39 -3.64 -0.47
C ILE A 181 4.89 -2.24 -0.14
N PHE A 182 6.21 -2.05 -0.22
CA PHE A 182 6.80 -0.73 -0.23
C PHE A 182 6.43 -0.06 -1.55
N PHE A 183 5.37 0.75 -1.55
CA PHE A 183 5.20 1.76 -2.58
C PHE A 183 6.09 2.94 -2.19
N ILE A 184 7.34 2.92 -2.65
CA ILE A 184 8.10 4.17 -2.76
C ILE A 184 7.41 4.96 -3.87
N LEU A 185 6.69 6.03 -3.49
CA LEU A 185 6.16 7.03 -4.42
C LEU A 185 7.29 7.93 -4.91
#